data_AF-A0A7X7ZTE4-F1
#
_entry.id   AF-A0A7X7ZTE4-F1
#
_cell.length_a   1.000
_cell.length_b   1.000
_cell.length_c   1.000
_cell.angle_alpha   90.00
_cell.angle_beta   90.00
_cell.angle_gamma   90.00
#
_symmetry.space_group_name_H-M   'P 1'
#
loop_
_entity.id
_entity.type
_entity.pdbx_description
1 polymer ?
#
loop_
_entity_poly.entity_id
_entity_poly.type
_entity_poly.pdbx_seq_one_letter_code
_entity_poly.pdbx_strand_id
1 'polypeptide(L)' 'MKLVWILCNESIAEEVRAVLDETPVTGYTVWQNVLGTSSGEAHWGDAVWPGKNWAFMAVDEDERSMRLIGLLG' A
#
# COMPACT_ATOMS: atom_id res chain seq x y z
N MET A 1 -15.22 11.57 -4.52
CA MET A 1 -14.77 10.45 -3.67
C MET A 1 -14.16 9.32 -4.49
N LYS A 2 -12.98 8.86 -4.10
CA LYS A 2 -12.29 7.68 -4.66
C LYS A 2 -11.82 6.75 -3.55
N LEU A 3 -11.68 5.48 -3.90
CA LEU A 3 -10.97 4.48 -3.10
C LEU A 3 -9.60 4.26 -3.73
N VAL A 4 -8.54 4.41 -2.94
CA VAL A 4 -7.16 4.08 -3.33
C VAL A 4 -6.77 2.82 -2.56
N TRP A 5 -6.41 1.77 -3.29
CA TRP A 5 -5.97 0.51 -2.71
C TRP A 5 -4.54 0.23 -3.19
N ILE A 6 -3.61 0.21 -2.25
CA ILE A 6 -2.18 0.09 -2.49
C ILE A 6 -1.76 -1.30 -2.02
N LEU A 7 -1.20 -2.10 -2.92
CA LEU A 7 -0.55 -3.35 -2.59
C LEU A 7 0.93 -3.17 -2.81
N CYS A 8 1.73 -3.41 -1.79
CA CYS A 8 3.16 -3.23 -1.84
C CYS A 8 3.87 -4.37 -1.12
N ASN A 9 5.12 -4.58 -1.51
CA ASN A 9 5.99 -5.51 -0.82
C ASN A 9 6.20 -5.07 0.64
N GLU A 10 6.33 -6.01 1.59
CA GLU A 10 6.63 -5.68 2.98
C GLU A 10 7.94 -4.88 3.15
N SER A 11 8.87 -4.99 2.20
CA SER A 11 10.13 -4.25 2.19
C SER A 11 9.97 -2.74 2.01
N ILE A 12 8.89 -2.29 1.36
CA ILE A 12 8.62 -0.88 1.08
C ILE A 12 7.39 -0.34 1.83
N ALA A 13 6.80 -1.18 2.70
CA ALA A 13 5.52 -0.87 3.33
C ALA A 13 5.61 0.30 4.31
N GLU A 14 6.77 0.48 4.96
CA GLU A 14 7.00 1.61 5.87
C GLU A 14 7.15 2.94 5.11
N GLU A 15 7.76 2.94 3.93
CA GLU A 15 7.82 4.11 3.05
C GLU A 15 6.42 4.49 2.56
N VAL A 16 5.60 3.51 2.15
CA VAL A 16 4.19 3.75 1.78
C VAL A 16 3.41 4.32 2.96
N ARG A 17 3.62 3.79 4.17
CA ARG A 17 2.99 4.29 5.40
C ARG A 17 3.40 5.73 5.67
N ALA A 18 4.69 6.07 5.54
CA ALA A 18 5.18 7.43 5.73
C ALA A 18 4.52 8.42 4.74
N VAL A 19 4.37 8.03 3.47
CA VAL A 19 3.65 8.86 2.47
C VAL A 19 2.19 9.07 2.87
N LEU A 20 1.51 8.03 3.37
CA LEU A 20 0.14 8.15 3.87
C LEU A 20 0.04 9.06 5.10
N ASP A 21 1.00 9.00 6.02
CA ASP A 21 1.05 9.82 7.24
C ASP A 21 1.37 11.30 6.94
N GLU A 22 2.21 11.57 5.94
CA GLU A 22 2.56 12.93 5.50
C GLU A 22 1.48 13.58 4.61
N THR A 23 0.60 12.77 4.02
CA THR A 23 -0.51 13.24 3.19
C THR A 23 -1.75 13.52 4.06
N PRO A 24 -2.54 14.58 3.79
CA PRO A 24 -3.75 14.89 4.56
C PRO A 24 -4.95 13.96 4.20
N VAL A 25 -4.71 12.66 4.05
CA VAL A 25 -5.78 11.67 3.99
C VAL A 25 -6.47 11.59 5.35
N THR A 26 -7.78 11.41 5.33
CA THR A 26 -8.57 11.38 6.58
C THR A 26 -8.25 10.16 7.44
N GLY A 27 -7.74 9.10 6.81
CA GLY A 27 -7.27 7.88 7.45
C GLY A 27 -7.13 6.74 6.45
N TYR A 28 -6.56 5.63 6.88
CA TYR A 28 -6.43 4.41 6.08
C TYR A 28 -6.60 3.15 6.94
N THR A 29 -6.98 2.05 6.31
CA THR A 29 -6.97 0.71 6.91
C THR A 29 -5.81 -0.08 6.31
N VAL A 30 -5.13 -0.90 7.12
CA VAL A 30 -3.97 -1.69 6.70
C VAL A 30 -4.17 -3.17 7.03
N TRP A 31 -3.80 -4.02 6.07
CA TRP A 31 -3.65 -5.46 6.25
C TRP A 31 -2.18 -5.82 6.07
N GLN A 32 -1.59 -6.41 7.11
CA GLN A 32 -0.25 -6.98 7.06
C GLN A 32 -0.34 -8.47 6.71
N ASN A 33 0.78 -9.05 6.28
CA ASN A 33 0.88 -10.47 5.92
C ASN A 33 -0.02 -10.88 4.75
N VAL A 34 -0.24 -9.98 3.78
CA VAL A 34 -1.04 -10.26 2.58
C VAL A 34 -0.24 -11.13 1.64
N LEU A 35 -0.83 -12.24 1.20
CA LEU A 35 -0.19 -13.16 0.26
C LEU A 35 -0.65 -12.86 -1.16
N GLY A 36 0.21 -13.11 -2.14
CA GLY A 36 -0.14 -12.89 -3.54
C GLY A 36 0.99 -13.21 -4.50
N THR A 37 0.73 -13.02 -5.78
CA THR A 37 1.72 -13.20 -6.85
C THR A 37 1.83 -11.93 -7.68
N SER A 38 3.03 -11.62 -8.16
CA SER A 38 3.28 -10.53 -9.10
C SER A 38 4.39 -10.90 -10.06
N SER A 39 4.19 -10.70 -11.36
CA SER A 39 5.25 -10.81 -12.38
C SER A 39 6.13 -12.08 -12.31
N GLY A 40 5.53 -13.23 -11.93
CA GLY A 40 6.22 -14.52 -11.83
C GLY A 40 6.80 -14.83 -10.45
N GLU A 41 6.81 -13.88 -9.52
CA GLU A 41 7.20 -14.08 -8.13
C GLU A 41 5.97 -14.28 -7.25
N ALA A 42 6.13 -15.13 -6.24
CA ALA A 42 5.10 -15.39 -5.27
C ALA A 42 5.55 -14.97 -3.87
N HIS A 43 4.68 -14.27 -3.18
CA HIS A 43 4.84 -13.87 -1.79
C HIS A 43 3.90 -14.72 -0.94
N TRP A 44 4.22 -16.01 -0.79
CA TRP A 44 3.45 -16.97 0.00
C TRP A 44 3.87 -17.04 1.48
N GLY A 45 4.82 -16.20 1.90
CA GLY A 45 5.39 -16.20 3.23
C GLY A 45 6.40 -17.33 3.46
N ASP A 46 6.82 -18.02 2.41
CA ASP A 46 7.81 -19.10 2.40
C ASP A 46 9.22 -18.63 1.97
N ALA A 47 9.32 -17.48 1.30
CA ALA A 47 10.60 -16.84 0.99
C ALA A 47 11.22 -16.20 2.24
N VAL A 48 12.57 -16.15 2.26
CA VAL A 48 13.34 -15.58 3.37
C VAL A 48 13.04 -14.09 3.54
N TRP A 49 13.07 -13.33 2.44
CA TRP A 49 12.60 -11.95 2.36
C TRP A 49 12.70 -11.42 0.92
N PRO A 50 11.74 -10.60 0.45
CA PRO A 50 10.42 -10.39 1.04
C PRO A 50 9.49 -11.58 0.79
N GLY A 51 8.82 -12.04 1.85
CA GLY A 51 7.93 -13.19 1.80
C GLY A 51 6.45 -12.80 1.67
N LYS A 52 6.08 -11.58 2.05
CA LYS A 52 4.69 -11.13 2.12
C LYS A 52 4.51 -9.70 1.62
N ASN A 53 3.26 -9.30 1.42
CA ASN A 53 2.85 -7.96 1.06
C ASN A 53 2.11 -7.29 2.23
N TRP A 54 1.97 -5.97 2.12
CA TRP A 54 0.98 -5.20 2.86
C TRP A 54 -0.05 -4.63 1.88
N ALA A 55 -1.26 -4.41 2.37
CA ALA A 55 -2.30 -3.72 1.64
C ALA A 55 -2.81 -2.52 2.45
N PHE A 56 -2.88 -1.35 1.83
CA PHE A 56 -3.39 -0.12 2.44
C PHE A 56 -4.60 0.37 1.66
N MET A 57 -5.69 0.68 2.34
CA MET A 57 -6.90 1.23 1.74
C MET A 57 -7.24 2.58 2.34
N ALA A 58 -7.34 3.60 1.50
CA ALA A 58 -7.80 4.93 1.87
C ALA A 58 -9.00 5.33 0.99
N VAL A 59 -10.00 5.99 1.60
CA VAL A 59 -11.16 6.54 0.88
C VAL A 59 -11.23 8.03 1.18
N ASP A 60 -11.12 8.85 0.15
CA ASP A 60 -11.13 10.30 0.32
C ASP A 60 -11.70 11.00 -0.93
N GLU A 61 -11.79 12.33 -0.89
CA GLU A 61 -12.19 13.16 -2.01
C GLU A 61 -11.20 13.09 -3.17
N ASP A 62 -11.69 13.41 -4.36
CA ASP A 62 -10.96 13.25 -5.61
C ASP A 62 -9.62 13.98 -5.60
N GLU A 63 -9.59 15.23 -5.13
CA GLU A 63 -8.37 16.05 -5.08
C GLU A 63 -7.30 15.43 -4.17
N ARG A 64 -7.69 14.97 -2.98
CA ARG A 64 -6.78 14.31 -2.02
C ARG A 64 -6.29 12.96 -2.54
N SER A 65 -7.18 12.19 -3.16
CA SER A 65 -6.85 10.91 -3.76
C SER A 65 -5.85 11.06 -4.92
N MET A 66 -6.03 12.08 -5.78
CA MET A 66 -5.10 12.36 -6.87
C MET A 66 -3.74 12.83 -6.36
N ARG A 67 -3.70 13.63 -5.29
CA ARG A 67 -2.44 14.03 -4.64
C ARG A 67 -1.69 12.80 -4.08
N LEU A 68 -2.39 11.91 -3.37
CA LEU A 68 -1.81 10.68 -2.85
C LEU A 68 -1.20 9.82 -3.97
N ILE A 69 -1.94 9.62 -5.07
CA ILE A 69 -1.47 8.84 -6.21
C ILE A 69 -0.20 9.46 -6.82
N GLY A 70 -0.12 10.80 -6.91
CA GLY A 70 1.06 11.48 -7.44
C GLY A 70 2.31 11.40 -6.56
N LEU A 71 2.17 11.06 -5.27
CA LEU A 71 3.30 10.86 -4.35
C LEU A 71 3.81 9.42 -4.33
N LEU A 72 2.96 8.46 -4.71
CA LEU A 72 3.27 7.03 -4.72
C LEU A 72 3.86 6.53 -6.06
N GLY A 73 3.84 7.37 -7.11
CA GLY A 73 4.24 7.03 -8.48
C GLY A 73 5.51 7.71 -8.94
#